data_AF-X1TEX8-F1
#
_entry.id   AF-X1TEX8-F1
#
_cell.length_a   1.000
_cell.length_b   1.000
_cell.length_c   1.000
_cell.angle_alpha   90.00
_cell.angle_beta   90.00
_cell.angle_gamma   90.00
#
_symmetry.space_group_name_H-M   'P 1'
#
loop_
_entity.id
_entity.type
_entity.pdbx_description
1 polymer ?
#
loop_
_entity_poly.entity_id
_entity_poly.type
_entity_poly.pdbx_seq_one_letter_code
_entity_poly.pdbx_strand_id
1 'polypeptide(L)'
;DVIEKIGGFDSKYGLGNFEDDDFCLRAVLAGFESWIARDCFVHHFGGVTFVGAGIDYRKSLLKNWEIFKRKWGIPEEINYGATYDMTEVLRGGFIPSRHYCPLS
;
A
#
# COMPACT_ATOMS: atom_id res chain seq x y z
N ASP A 1 1.47 -16.66 -9.63
CA ASP A 1 0.23 -15.92 -9.95
C ASP A 1 0.27 -14.43 -9.56
N VAL A 2 -0.06 -14.02 -8.33
CA VAL A 2 -0.17 -12.58 -7.97
C VAL A 2 1.17 -11.85 -8.09
N ILE A 3 2.21 -12.34 -7.40
CA ILE A 3 3.55 -11.72 -7.40
C ILE A 3 4.15 -11.70 -8.81
N GLU A 4 3.94 -12.73 -9.62
CA GLU A 4 4.39 -12.74 -11.01
C GLU A 4 3.68 -11.67 -11.84
N LYS A 5 2.41 -11.37 -11.52
CA LYS A 5 1.59 -10.40 -12.26
C LYS A 5 1.89 -8.95 -11.86
N ILE A 6 2.05 -8.67 -10.57
CA ILE A 6 2.14 -7.29 -10.04
C ILE A 6 3.51 -6.94 -9.47
N GLY A 7 4.38 -7.95 -9.30
CA GLY A 7 5.67 -7.81 -8.66
C GLY A 7 5.59 -7.73 -7.12
N GLY A 8 6.62 -7.20 -6.48
CA GLY A 8 6.75 -7.05 -5.03
C GLY A 8 6.20 -5.73 -4.50
N PHE A 9 6.76 -5.28 -3.37
CA PHE A 9 6.48 -3.95 -2.79
C PHE A 9 7.18 -2.84 -3.56
N ASP A 10 6.57 -1.66 -3.58
CA ASP A 10 7.21 -0.46 -4.15
C ASP A 10 8.26 0.07 -3.16
N SER A 11 9.54 -0.02 -3.53
CA SER A 11 10.67 0.35 -2.67
C SER A 11 10.67 1.82 -2.26
N LYS A 12 9.86 2.67 -2.90
CA LYS A 12 9.69 4.09 -2.52
C LYS A 12 9.16 4.26 -1.09
N TYR A 13 8.36 3.32 -0.58
CA TYR A 13 7.83 3.39 0.79
C TYR A 13 8.89 3.10 1.86
N GLY A 14 9.95 2.35 1.52
CA GLY A 14 11.01 2.03 2.47
C GLY A 14 10.53 1.16 3.63
N LEU A 15 10.80 1.57 4.86
CA LEU A 15 10.55 0.76 6.07
C LEU A 15 9.15 1.04 6.65
N GLY A 16 8.16 0.36 6.08
CA GLY A 16 6.79 0.21 6.59
C GLY A 16 5.84 1.38 6.32
N ASN A 17 4.54 1.07 6.36
CA ASN A 17 3.37 1.90 6.01
C ASN A 17 3.18 2.11 4.49
N PHE A 18 1.98 1.80 4.01
CA PHE A 18 1.46 1.98 2.64
C PHE A 18 2.04 1.05 1.57
N GLU A 19 3.08 0.26 1.85
CA GLU A 19 3.56 -0.76 0.92
C GLU A 19 2.52 -1.86 0.66
N ASP A 20 1.75 -2.21 1.69
CA ASP A 20 0.71 -3.22 1.70
C ASP A 20 -0.60 -2.68 1.12
N ASP A 21 -0.98 -1.44 1.43
CA ASP A 21 -2.10 -0.74 0.76
C ASP A 21 -1.87 -0.68 -0.76
N ASP A 22 -0.67 -0.28 -1.18
CA ASP A 22 -0.26 -0.20 -2.58
C ASP A 22 -0.26 -1.57 -3.25
N PHE A 23 0.27 -2.59 -2.58
CA PHE A 23 0.28 -3.96 -3.08
C PHE A 23 -1.12 -4.52 -3.28
N CYS A 24 -1.99 -4.35 -2.27
CA CYS A 24 -3.38 -4.80 -2.34
C CYS A 24 -4.15 -4.10 -3.46
N LEU A 25 -3.99 -2.78 -3.59
CA LEU A 25 -4.65 -2.02 -4.65
C LEU A 25 -4.17 -2.47 -6.05
N ARG A 26 -2.87 -2.71 -6.24
CA ARG A 26 -2.36 -3.26 -7.50
C ARG A 26 -2.89 -4.66 -7.80
N ALA A 27 -3.04 -5.50 -6.79
CA ALA A 27 -3.63 -6.83 -6.94
C ALA A 27 -5.10 -6.72 -7.40
N VAL A 28 -5.88 -5.83 -6.78
CA VAL A 28 -7.27 -5.57 -7.17
C VAL A 28 -7.36 -5.07 -8.61
N LEU A 29 -6.52 -4.11 -8.99
CA LEU A 29 -6.47 -3.61 -10.37
C LEU A 29 -6.10 -4.70 -11.39
N ALA A 30 -5.32 -5.70 -10.97
CA ALA A 30 -4.93 -6.84 -11.80
C ALA A 30 -5.99 -7.95 -11.87
N GLY A 31 -7.15 -7.76 -11.23
CA GLY A 31 -8.27 -8.70 -11.23
C GLY A 31 -8.24 -9.74 -10.12
N PHE A 32 -7.39 -9.54 -9.09
CA PHE A 32 -7.39 -10.37 -7.89
C PHE A 32 -8.30 -9.78 -6.81
N GLU A 33 -8.59 -10.58 -5.79
CA GLU A 33 -9.44 -10.19 -4.67
C GLU A 33 -8.68 -10.32 -3.36
N SER A 34 -9.00 -9.46 -2.38
CA SER A 34 -8.51 -9.55 -1.02
C SER A 34 -9.59 -10.14 -0.11
N TRP A 35 -9.21 -11.13 0.71
CA TRP A 35 -10.12 -11.90 1.54
C TRP A 35 -9.66 -11.89 3.01
N ILE A 36 -10.62 -11.96 3.93
CA ILE A 36 -10.36 -12.11 5.36
C ILE A 36 -10.63 -13.57 5.76
N ALA A 37 -9.59 -14.29 6.18
CA ALA A 37 -9.72 -15.63 6.74
C ALA A 37 -10.27 -15.56 8.18
N ARG A 38 -11.56 -15.89 8.34
CA ARG A 38 -12.29 -15.71 9.61
C ARG A 38 -12.02 -16.82 10.65
N ASP A 39 -11.42 -17.92 10.22
CA ASP A 39 -11.05 -19.09 11.02
C ASP A 39 -9.60 -19.06 11.52
N CYS A 40 -8.84 -18.04 11.14
CA CYS A 40 -7.47 -17.80 11.57
C CYS A 40 -7.41 -16.65 12.59
N PHE A 41 -6.60 -16.82 13.62
CA PHE A 41 -6.29 -15.75 14.59
C PHE A 41 -4.78 -15.52 14.64
N VAL A 42 -4.38 -14.25 14.49
CA VAL A 42 -2.99 -13.80 14.61
C VAL A 42 -2.95 -12.66 15.62
N HIS A 43 -2.15 -12.79 16.67
CA HIS A 43 -1.93 -11.71 17.63
C HIS A 43 -0.75 -10.84 17.17
N HIS A 44 -0.99 -9.53 17.00
CA HIS A 44 0.04 -8.58 16.59
C HIS A 44 0.32 -7.57 17.70
N PHE A 45 1.58 -7.51 18.14
CA PHE A 45 2.06 -6.46 19.03
C PHE A 45 2.43 -5.21 18.21
N GLY A 46 1.50 -4.26 18.15
CA GLY A 46 1.66 -3.04 17.35
C GLY A 46 2.89 -2.22 17.73
N GLY A 47 3.58 -1.66 16.73
CA GLY A 47 4.66 -0.70 16.94
C GLY A 47 6.01 -1.28 17.39
N VAL A 48 6.08 -2.56 17.77
CA VAL A 48 7.32 -3.19 18.28
C VAL A 48 8.47 -3.09 17.27
N THR A 49 8.20 -3.35 15.99
CA THR A 49 9.21 -3.24 14.93
C THR A 49 9.72 -1.81 14.76
N PHE A 50 8.83 -0.81 14.77
CA PHE A 50 9.23 0.59 14.64
C PHE A 50 10.09 1.04 15.83
N VAL A 51 9.72 0.65 17.05
CA VAL A 51 10.51 0.92 18.26
C VAL A 51 11.89 0.25 18.16
N GLY A 52 11.93 -1.04 17.81
CA GLY A 52 13.18 -1.80 17.69
C GLY A 52 14.12 -1.27 16.61
N ALA A 53 13.59 -0.70 15.54
CA ALA A 53 14.35 -0.10 14.45
C ALA A 53 14.68 1.40 14.66
N GLY A 54 14.23 2.01 15.76
CA GLY A 54 14.41 3.44 16.02
C GLY A 54 13.70 4.35 15.01
N ILE A 55 12.62 3.87 14.40
CA ILE A 55 11.87 4.59 13.38
C ILE A 55 10.78 5.42 14.05
N ASP A 56 10.74 6.72 13.75
CA ASP A 56 9.59 7.57 14.08
C ASP A 56 8.40 7.15 13.22
N TYR A 57 7.50 6.38 13.83
CA TYR A 57 6.30 5.85 13.19
C TYR A 57 5.45 6.94 12.52
N ARG A 58 5.15 8.04 13.23
CA ARG A 58 4.25 9.07 12.72
C ARG A 58 4.89 9.81 11.55
N LYS A 59 6.18 10.10 11.63
CA LYS A 59 6.93 10.73 10.53
C LYS A 59 7.00 9.81 9.32
N SER A 60 7.24 8.50 9.51
CA SER A 60 7.27 7.52 8.42
C SER A 60 5.89 7.40 7.74
N LEU A 61 4.84 7.26 8.54
CA LEU A 61 3.46 7.16 8.08
C LEU A 61 3.04 8.38 7.23
N LEU A 62 3.28 9.60 7.72
CA LEU A 62 2.90 10.81 6.99
C LEU A 62 3.73 10.98 5.71
N LYS A 63 5.02 10.65 5.74
CA LYS A 63 5.86 10.65 4.54
C LYS A 63 5.31 9.68 3.49
N ASN A 64 4.95 8.46 3.89
CA ASN A 64 4.48 7.43 2.97
C ASN A 64 3.06 7.70 2.48
N TRP A 65 2.23 8.39 3.27
CA TRP A 65 0.95 8.92 2.79
C TRP A 65 1.14 9.87 1.60
N GLU A 66 2.11 10.78 1.66
CA GLU A 66 2.39 11.68 0.54
C GLU A 66 2.89 10.94 -0.71
N ILE A 67 3.62 9.84 -0.54
CA ILE A 67 4.04 8.97 -1.66
C ILE A 67 2.82 8.29 -2.28
N PHE A 68 1.95 7.73 -1.43
CA PHE A 68 0.74 7.04 -1.85
C PHE A 68 -0.21 7.98 -2.61
N LYS A 69 -0.47 9.18 -2.06
CA LYS A 69 -1.31 10.20 -2.71
C LYS A 69 -0.83 10.53 -4.12
N ARG A 70 0.46 10.87 -4.26
CA ARG A 70 1.04 11.21 -5.56
C ARG A 70 0.97 10.05 -6.55
N LYS A 71 1.19 8.81 -6.10
CA LYS A 71 1.14 7.63 -6.98
C LYS A 71 -0.27 7.38 -7.51
N TRP A 72 -1.28 7.57 -6.67
CA TRP A 72 -2.66 7.22 -6.97
C TRP A 72 -3.55 8.40 -7.36
N GLY A 73 -2.99 9.61 -7.46
CA GLY A 73 -3.72 10.80 -7.90
C GLY A 73 -4.72 11.31 -6.86
N ILE A 74 -4.49 11.04 -5.58
CA ILE A 74 -5.30 11.60 -4.49
C ILE A 74 -4.91 13.08 -4.31
N PRO A 75 -5.88 14.02 -4.20
CA PRO A 75 -5.57 15.44 -4.04
C PRO A 75 -4.66 15.74 -2.84
N GLU A 76 -3.74 16.69 -3.01
CA GLU A 76 -2.68 16.98 -2.03
C GLU A 76 -3.24 17.46 -0.69
N GLU A 77 -4.38 18.15 -0.70
CA GLU A 77 -5.07 18.67 0.47
C GLU A 77 -5.70 17.59 1.37
N ILE A 78 -5.82 16.35 0.87
CA ILE A 78 -6.37 15.25 1.65
C ILE A 78 -5.34 14.83 2.72
N ASN A 79 -5.74 15.03 3.98
CA ASN A 79 -4.96 14.62 5.14
C ASN A 79 -5.09 13.11 5.37
N TYR A 80 -4.05 12.53 5.98
CA TYR A 80 -4.09 11.14 6.42
C TYR A 80 -5.31 10.88 7.33
N GLY A 81 -6.04 9.81 7.06
CA GLY A 81 -7.25 9.41 7.79
C GLY A 81 -8.55 10.07 7.31
N ALA A 82 -8.48 11.02 6.37
CA ALA A 82 -9.68 11.51 5.69
C ALA A 82 -10.16 10.48 4.66
N THR A 83 -11.46 10.53 4.33
CA THR A 83 -12.01 9.75 3.22
C THR A 83 -11.58 10.34 1.88
N TYR A 84 -11.31 9.49 0.90
CA TYR A 84 -10.95 9.87 -0.47
C TYR A 84 -11.60 8.92 -1.47
N ASP A 85 -11.83 9.41 -2.68
CA ASP A 85 -12.44 8.64 -3.76
C ASP A 85 -11.37 7.95 -4.61
N MET A 86 -11.54 6.64 -4.81
CA MET A 86 -10.67 5.79 -5.62
C MET A 86 -11.40 5.22 -6.84
N THR A 87 -12.63 5.67 -7.13
CA THR A 87 -13.50 5.11 -8.18
C THR A 87 -12.83 5.13 -9.55
N GLU A 88 -12.23 6.25 -9.94
CA GLU A 88 -11.54 6.36 -11.23
C GLU A 88 -10.28 5.48 -11.31
N VAL A 89 -9.53 5.37 -10.20
CA VAL A 89 -8.37 4.47 -10.12
C VAL A 89 -8.81 3.03 -10.35
N LEU A 90 -9.87 2.59 -9.67
CA LEU A 90 -10.41 1.23 -9.76
C LEU A 90 -10.96 0.91 -11.16
N ARG A 91 -11.55 1.90 -11.85
CA ARG A 91 -12.00 1.76 -13.25
C ARG A 91 -10.84 1.63 -14.25
N GLY A 92 -9.67 2.21 -13.94
CA GLY A 92 -8.51 2.24 -14.83
C GLY A 92 -7.80 0.90 -15.05
N GLY A 93 -8.02 -0.08 -14.16
CA GLY A 93 -7.41 -1.41 -14.25
C GLY A 93 -5.88 -1.41 -14.11
N PHE A 94 -5.26 -2.58 -14.31
CA PHE A 94 -3.82 -2.75 -14.17
C PHE A 94 -3.04 -2.34 -15.42
N ILE A 95 -2.10 -1.39 -15.26
CA ILE A 95 -1.19 -0.93 -16.31
C ILE A 95 0.24 -1.34 -15.92
N PRO A 96 0.85 -2.36 -16.55
CA PRO A 96 2.14 -2.90 -16.13
C PRO A 96 3.26 -1.85 -16.03
N SER A 97 3.34 -0.92 -16.98
CA SER A 97 4.37 0.14 -17.00
C SER A 97 4.26 1.13 -15.83
N ARG A 98 3.11 1.17 -15.14
CA ARG A 98 2.86 2.04 -13.98
C ARG A 98 2.83 1.26 -12.68
N HIS A 99 2.28 0.05 -12.69
CA HIS A 99 1.91 -0.67 -11.50
C HIS A 99 2.85 -1.84 -11.19
N TYR A 100 3.58 -2.39 -12.16
CA TYR A 100 4.49 -3.50 -11.87
C TYR A 100 5.70 -3.02 -11.05
N CYS A 101 5.95 -3.65 -9.89
CA CYS A 101 7.09 -3.34 -9.03
C CYS A 101 8.05 -4.54 -9.00
N PRO A 102 9.23 -4.49 -9.66
CA PRO A 102 10.14 -5.64 -9.70
C PRO A 102 10.50 -6.16 -8.30
N LEU A 103 10.72 -7.47 -8.19
CA LEU A 103 11.32 -8.05 -6.99
C LEU A 103 12.77 -7.55 -6.89
N SER A 104 13.09 -6.94 -5.74
CA SER A 104 14.43 -6.45 -5.38
C SER A 104 15.35 -7.57 -4.92
#